data_AF-A0A9Y3R458-F1
#
_entry.id   AF-A0A9Y3R458-F1
#
_cell.length_a   1.000
_cell.length_b   1.000
_cell.length_c   1.000
_cell.angle_alpha   90.00
_cell.angle_beta   90.00
_cell.angle_gamma   90.00
#
_symmetry.space_group_name_H-M   'P 1'
#
loop_
_entity.id
_entity.type
_entity.pdbx_description
1 polymer ?
#
loop_
_entity_poly.entity_id
_entity_poly.type
_entity_poly.pdbx_seq_one_letter_code
_entity_poly.pdbx_strand_id
1 'polypeptide(L)'
;MSSEYIISEPTSMDKEILQHAVQEQFKPDHILRFPDASQIHFNEVQKLRLEYKNILKIDHLWDFSSLSKLELNNNAIEKIQGLDHLVNLTWLNLSFNQIEKIEGLECVQKLEVLNLSNNKISVIENMDTLENLTHFFISNNLIGQLDNVLYLRKFKNLAAFNLFGNPFLNEGDYRFFIAGYFPKLMFLDSRILDQKTRKEASIKYHYVLEKMRLEELELHQADEARQRHEAELKLHRDAFVEFLNGSYLFRTMFKDDPKAQTLHCAPGVDSLIQRFEHQMGELCTQLFERGLAEHKRRETEVKSFFSCQEKAVTDCQEKASQMLAKFNHEHKERTEELQQLSDPEVRKVKIDHCNGEINRLCKNLMTLEFQLVSEMEEKIKTFESRISDMVRHFSEITFSHCRDLEDDYYQKMQIVAAKILQTVARDARKEDLPDDVIMLFEDRDAVIDALATAHDNHLLKINDRETQLTTGISAWKEALIKGVENIRDEELKRNRMNISDIHRYVDNLREQLEELI
;
A
#
# COMPACT_ATOMS: atom_id res chain seq x y z
N MET A 1 58.57 -4.65 21.55
CA MET A 1 57.69 -3.50 21.84
C MET A 1 56.29 -3.91 21.45
N SER A 2 55.56 -4.38 22.46
CA SER A 2 54.14 -4.74 22.45
C SER A 2 53.33 -3.46 22.28
N SER A 3 52.52 -3.34 21.22
CA SER A 3 51.49 -2.31 21.19
C SER A 3 50.30 -2.82 21.98
N GLU A 4 50.10 -2.27 23.16
CA GLU A 4 48.89 -2.44 23.95
C GLU A 4 47.69 -2.03 23.09
N TYR A 5 46.84 -3.00 22.75
CA TYR A 5 45.47 -2.70 22.33
C TYR A 5 44.79 -2.06 23.53
N ILE A 6 44.66 -0.73 23.50
CA ILE A 6 43.81 -0.01 24.44
C ILE A 6 42.39 -0.55 24.20
N ILE A 7 41.90 -1.35 25.16
CA ILE A 7 40.50 -1.76 25.21
C ILE A 7 39.73 -0.47 25.57
N SER A 8 39.23 0.24 24.55
CA SER A 8 38.29 1.34 24.79
C SER A 8 37.00 0.78 25.37
N GLU A 9 36.30 1.54 26.21
CA GLU A 9 34.96 1.15 26.66
C GLU A 9 34.00 1.09 25.47
N PRO A 10 33.07 0.13 25.42
CA PRO A 10 32.08 0.04 24.35
C PRO A 10 31.27 1.33 24.27
N THR A 11 31.17 1.92 23.08
CA THR A 11 30.50 3.21 22.86
C THR A 11 29.13 3.03 22.20
N SER A 12 28.19 3.92 22.53
CA SER A 12 26.96 4.07 21.75
C SER A 12 27.30 4.75 20.43
N MET A 13 26.70 4.30 19.33
CA MET A 13 26.84 5.00 18.05
C MET A 13 26.31 6.43 18.18
N ASP A 14 27.12 7.41 17.81
CA ASP A 14 26.80 8.83 17.84
C ASP A 14 27.10 9.51 16.50
N LYS A 15 26.74 10.80 16.39
CA LYS A 15 26.96 11.56 15.16
C LYS A 15 28.43 11.74 14.81
N GLU A 16 29.34 11.76 15.79
CA GLU A 16 30.77 11.96 15.54
C GLU A 16 31.40 10.74 14.87
N ILE A 17 31.08 9.54 15.37
CA ILE A 17 31.50 8.28 14.75
C ILE A 17 30.98 8.19 13.30
N LEU A 18 29.72 8.58 13.08
CA LEU A 18 29.11 8.57 11.75
C LEU A 18 29.78 9.57 10.80
N GLN A 19 30.02 10.81 11.25
CA GLN A 19 30.74 11.82 10.45
C GLN A 19 32.14 11.35 10.09
N HIS A 20 32.89 10.81 11.06
CA HIS A 20 34.23 10.31 10.82
C HIS A 20 34.23 9.12 9.86
N ALA A 21 33.32 8.16 10.04
CA ALA A 21 33.21 6.99 9.18
C ALA A 21 32.86 7.37 7.72
N VAL A 22 31.98 8.35 7.55
CA VAL A 22 31.66 8.93 6.25
C VAL A 22 32.92 9.58 5.66
N GLN A 23 33.57 10.50 6.37
CA GLN A 23 34.77 11.19 5.89
C GLN A 23 35.94 10.24 5.55
N GLU A 24 36.16 9.18 6.32
CA GLU A 24 37.18 8.16 6.05
C GLU A 24 36.93 7.42 4.72
N GLN A 25 35.66 7.17 4.38
CA GLN A 25 35.28 6.50 3.14
C GLN A 25 35.39 7.40 1.91
N PHE A 26 35.36 8.73 2.09
CA PHE A 26 35.49 9.71 1.01
C PHE A 26 36.91 10.26 0.84
N LYS A 27 37.93 9.67 1.49
CA LYS A 27 39.34 10.01 1.22
C LYS A 27 39.71 9.61 -0.23
N PRO A 28 40.33 10.50 -1.02
CA PRO A 28 40.36 10.38 -2.46
C PRO A 28 41.42 9.39 -2.93
N ASP A 29 40.97 8.23 -3.43
CA ASP A 29 41.75 7.46 -4.41
C ASP A 29 41.02 7.25 -5.75
N HIS A 30 39.77 7.73 -5.91
CA HIS A 30 39.13 7.74 -7.23
C HIS A 30 38.25 8.98 -7.44
N ILE A 31 38.73 9.84 -8.34
CA ILE A 31 38.06 10.83 -9.20
C ILE A 31 36.52 10.84 -9.04
N LEU A 32 36.00 11.62 -8.10
CA LEU A 32 34.75 12.37 -8.23
C LEU A 32 34.89 13.65 -7.40
N ARG A 33 34.76 14.80 -8.07
CA ARG A 33 34.83 16.14 -7.47
C ARG A 33 33.59 16.38 -6.61
N PHE A 34 33.78 16.51 -5.30
CA PHE A 34 32.93 17.37 -4.48
C PHE A 34 33.82 18.40 -3.77
N PRO A 35 33.47 19.70 -3.82
CA PRO A 35 34.20 20.72 -3.11
C PRO A 35 33.86 20.64 -1.62
N ASP A 36 34.89 20.42 -0.81
CA ASP A 36 34.89 20.54 0.66
C ASP A 36 34.14 19.44 1.45
N ALA A 37 34.86 18.79 2.38
CA ALA A 37 34.34 17.71 3.23
C ALA A 37 33.31 18.18 4.29
N SER A 38 32.90 19.45 4.22
CA SER A 38 31.99 20.15 5.11
C SER A 38 30.51 20.10 4.66
N GLN A 39 30.20 19.56 3.46
CA GLN A 39 28.84 19.48 2.89
C GLN A 39 28.35 18.04 2.61
N ILE A 40 28.77 17.03 3.39
CA ILE A 40 28.25 15.67 3.17
C ILE A 40 26.83 15.55 3.73
N HIS A 41 25.85 15.46 2.84
CA HIS A 41 24.47 15.16 3.22
C HIS A 41 24.31 13.64 3.43
N PHE A 42 23.99 13.23 4.67
CA PHE A 42 23.85 11.80 5.03
C PHE A 42 22.77 11.06 4.23
N ASN A 43 21.77 11.79 3.74
CA ASN A 43 20.70 11.24 2.90
C ASN A 43 21.19 10.75 1.52
N GLU A 44 22.40 11.10 1.07
CA GLU A 44 22.98 10.65 -0.20
C GLU A 44 23.92 9.45 -0.02
N VAL A 45 24.30 9.11 1.22
CA VAL A 45 25.26 8.04 1.50
C VAL A 45 24.63 6.68 1.23
N GLN A 46 25.13 5.98 0.21
CA GLN A 46 24.64 4.65 -0.18
C GLN A 46 25.33 3.49 0.55
N LYS A 47 26.55 3.69 1.04
CA LYS A 47 27.36 2.66 1.70
C LYS A 47 28.01 3.25 2.95
N LEU A 48 27.91 2.54 4.07
CA LEU A 48 28.46 2.96 5.35
C LEU A 48 29.24 1.82 5.99
N ARG A 49 30.50 2.10 6.34
CA ARG A 49 31.46 1.19 6.94
C ARG A 49 31.78 1.61 8.37
N LEU A 50 31.42 0.76 9.31
CA LEU A 50 31.53 0.98 10.75
C LEU A 50 32.19 -0.23 11.44
N GLU A 51 33.09 -0.91 10.73
CA GLU A 51 33.82 -2.05 11.29
C GLU A 51 34.83 -1.61 12.36
N TYR A 52 35.02 -2.42 13.40
CA TYR A 52 36.04 -2.19 14.45
C TYR A 52 35.91 -0.85 15.20
N LYS A 53 34.68 -0.38 15.42
CA LYS A 53 34.41 0.89 16.13
C LYS A 53 33.99 0.69 17.59
N ASN A 54 34.00 -0.55 18.09
CA ASN A 54 33.60 -0.93 19.44
C ASN A 54 32.17 -0.48 19.82
N ILE A 55 31.27 -0.54 18.84
CA ILE A 55 29.87 -0.09 18.99
C ILE A 55 29.07 -1.11 19.79
N LEU A 56 28.39 -0.68 20.84
CA LEU A 56 27.49 -1.53 21.66
C LEU A 56 26.03 -1.42 21.20
N LYS A 57 25.62 -0.24 20.72
CA LYS A 57 24.24 0.06 20.34
C LYS A 57 24.19 0.80 19.00
N ILE A 58 23.37 0.29 18.09
CA ILE A 58 23.05 0.94 16.81
C ILE A 58 22.04 2.07 17.09
N ASP A 59 22.36 3.28 16.65
CA ASP A 59 21.55 4.49 16.85
C ASP A 59 21.96 5.58 15.82
N HIS A 60 21.24 6.70 15.73
CA HIS A 60 21.61 7.86 14.91
C HIS A 60 21.64 7.65 13.38
N LEU A 61 21.02 6.58 12.86
CA LEU A 61 20.97 6.28 11.43
C LEU A 61 19.75 6.88 10.69
N TRP A 62 18.91 7.69 11.35
CA TRP A 62 17.66 8.23 10.78
C TRP A 62 17.85 9.14 9.56
N ASP A 63 19.01 9.81 9.43
CA ASP A 63 19.30 10.70 8.31
C ASP A 63 19.83 9.97 7.06
N PHE A 64 20.06 8.65 7.12
CA PHE A 64 20.67 7.82 6.06
C PHE A 64 19.62 7.15 5.15
N SER A 65 18.68 7.93 4.61
CA SER A 65 17.53 7.40 3.86
C SER A 65 17.86 6.67 2.55
N SER A 66 19.01 6.95 1.92
CA SER A 66 19.46 6.28 0.69
C SER A 66 20.43 5.11 0.94
N LEU A 67 20.67 4.73 2.19
CA LEU A 67 21.64 3.69 2.52
C LEU A 67 21.19 2.33 1.99
N SER A 68 22.05 1.71 1.18
CA SER A 68 21.83 0.38 0.59
C SER A 68 22.73 -0.69 1.20
N LYS A 69 23.91 -0.31 1.71
CA LYS A 69 24.87 -1.24 2.31
C LYS A 69 25.41 -0.73 3.64
N LEU A 70 25.28 -1.54 4.69
CA LEU A 70 25.75 -1.24 6.04
C LEU A 70 26.67 -2.36 6.55
N GLU A 71 27.91 -2.00 6.88
CA GLU A 71 28.91 -2.90 7.45
C GLU A 71 29.14 -2.51 8.93
N LEU A 72 28.68 -3.36 9.85
CA LEU A 72 28.75 -3.19 11.30
C LEU A 72 29.50 -4.36 11.98
N ASN A 73 30.28 -5.11 11.20
CA ASN A 73 30.98 -6.28 11.72
C ASN A 73 32.15 -5.93 12.66
N ASN A 74 32.53 -6.86 13.53
CA ASN A 74 33.61 -6.68 14.51
C ASN A 74 33.34 -5.50 15.47
N ASN A 75 32.16 -5.54 16.11
CA ASN A 75 31.75 -4.60 17.15
C ASN A 75 31.29 -5.38 18.40
N ALA A 76 30.67 -4.70 19.36
CA ALA A 76 30.14 -5.29 20.59
C ALA A 76 28.60 -5.20 20.63
N ILE A 77 27.94 -5.22 19.46
CA ILE A 77 26.49 -5.00 19.35
C ILE A 77 25.75 -6.18 19.98
N GLU A 78 24.84 -5.91 20.90
CA GLU A 78 24.03 -6.94 21.58
C GLU A 78 22.63 -7.08 20.99
N LYS A 79 22.11 -6.01 20.37
CA LYS A 79 20.76 -5.96 19.81
C LYS A 79 20.74 -5.32 18.43
N ILE A 80 19.93 -5.89 17.54
CA ILE A 80 19.62 -5.31 16.24
C ILE A 80 18.49 -4.29 16.46
N GLN A 81 18.78 -3.02 16.23
CA GLN A 81 17.87 -1.91 16.48
C GLN A 81 18.29 -0.65 15.71
N GLY A 82 17.44 0.37 15.66
CA GLY A 82 17.77 1.66 15.04
C GLY A 82 17.91 1.58 13.51
N LEU A 83 17.26 0.61 12.87
CA LEU A 83 17.26 0.40 11.43
C LEU A 83 15.96 0.88 10.75
N ASP A 84 15.03 1.49 11.50
CA ASP A 84 13.65 1.79 11.09
C ASP A 84 13.56 2.68 9.83
N HIS A 85 14.56 3.55 9.63
CA HIS A 85 14.61 4.48 8.51
C HIS A 85 15.35 3.95 7.28
N LEU A 86 15.98 2.78 7.37
CA LEU A 86 16.85 2.22 6.34
C LEU A 86 16.06 1.39 5.30
N VAL A 87 14.97 1.96 4.78
CA VAL A 87 14.02 1.27 3.89
C VAL A 87 14.62 0.83 2.53
N ASN A 88 15.82 1.32 2.21
CA ASN A 88 16.55 1.00 0.99
C ASN A 88 17.70 0.00 1.19
N LEU A 89 17.87 -0.52 2.41
CA LEU A 89 18.98 -1.41 2.75
C LEU A 89 18.83 -2.77 2.05
N THR A 90 19.84 -3.15 1.27
CA THR A 90 19.92 -4.45 0.56
C THR A 90 21.02 -5.35 1.14
N TRP A 91 22.00 -4.78 1.83
CA TRP A 91 23.12 -5.52 2.43
C TRP A 91 23.38 -5.07 3.87
N LEU A 92 23.33 -6.04 4.80
CA LEU A 92 23.61 -5.81 6.22
C LEU A 92 24.62 -6.85 6.73
N ASN A 93 25.76 -6.37 7.22
CA ASN A 93 26.77 -7.21 7.85
C ASN A 93 26.90 -6.87 9.34
N LEU A 94 26.48 -7.80 10.19
CA LEU A 94 26.51 -7.75 11.65
C LEU A 94 27.37 -8.89 12.22
N SER A 95 28.27 -9.46 11.42
CA SER A 95 29.13 -10.56 11.88
C SER A 95 30.12 -10.12 12.96
N PHE A 96 30.56 -11.05 13.82
CA PHE A 96 31.47 -10.76 14.94
C PHE A 96 30.91 -9.68 15.87
N ASN A 97 29.75 -9.97 16.45
CA ASN A 97 29.07 -9.14 17.46
C ASN A 97 28.62 -10.04 18.63
N GLN A 98 27.77 -9.52 19.52
CA GLN A 98 27.27 -10.22 20.71
C GLN A 98 25.75 -10.43 20.65
N ILE A 99 25.17 -10.50 19.45
CA ILE A 99 23.72 -10.57 19.24
C ILE A 99 23.20 -11.95 19.67
N GLU A 100 22.17 -11.97 20.53
CA GLU A 100 21.55 -13.21 21.03
C GLU A 100 20.23 -13.54 20.33
N LYS A 101 19.54 -12.52 19.81
CA LYS A 101 18.22 -12.64 19.21
C LYS A 101 18.13 -11.88 17.90
N ILE A 102 17.46 -12.47 16.92
CA ILE A 102 17.08 -11.77 15.68
C ILE A 102 15.81 -10.97 15.96
N GLU A 103 15.89 -9.66 15.80
CA GLU A 103 14.81 -8.68 16.01
C GLU A 103 15.15 -7.37 15.25
N GLY A 104 14.24 -6.40 15.17
CA GLY A 104 14.55 -5.06 14.64
C GLY A 104 14.85 -5.02 13.13
N LEU A 105 14.31 -5.98 12.37
CA LEU A 105 14.48 -6.11 10.91
C LEU A 105 13.18 -5.84 10.12
N GLU A 106 12.12 -5.39 10.79
CA GLU A 106 10.76 -5.24 10.24
C GLU A 106 10.69 -4.20 9.09
N CYS A 107 11.54 -3.16 9.17
CA CYS A 107 11.55 -2.05 8.21
C CYS A 107 12.52 -2.24 7.02
N VAL A 108 13.45 -3.20 7.07
CA VAL A 108 14.47 -3.43 6.03
C VAL A 108 14.03 -4.48 5.00
N GLN A 109 12.84 -4.30 4.42
CA GLN A 109 12.18 -5.29 3.55
C GLN A 109 12.90 -5.56 2.22
N LYS A 110 13.81 -4.66 1.80
CA LYS A 110 14.63 -4.82 0.59
C LYS A 110 15.92 -5.62 0.84
N LEU A 111 16.13 -6.15 2.05
CA LEU A 111 17.36 -6.84 2.40
C LEU A 111 17.54 -8.12 1.57
N GLU A 112 18.64 -8.18 0.81
CA GLU A 112 19.02 -9.32 -0.02
C GLU A 112 20.10 -10.16 0.66
N VAL A 113 21.00 -9.52 1.42
CA VAL A 113 22.13 -10.17 2.07
C VAL A 113 22.18 -9.78 3.55
N LEU A 114 22.11 -10.80 4.41
CA LEU A 114 22.23 -10.66 5.85
C LEU A 114 23.34 -11.57 6.38
N ASN A 115 24.32 -10.98 7.05
CA ASN A 115 25.39 -11.71 7.72
C ASN A 115 25.34 -11.51 9.25
N LEU A 116 25.01 -12.58 9.96
CA LEU A 116 24.95 -12.70 11.42
C LEU A 116 26.00 -13.70 11.95
N SER A 117 27.01 -14.04 11.15
CA SER A 117 28.02 -15.03 11.56
C SER A 117 28.82 -14.57 12.80
N ASN A 118 29.24 -15.49 13.67
CA ASN A 118 29.97 -15.18 14.91
C ASN A 118 29.16 -14.24 15.84
N ASN A 119 27.98 -14.71 16.23
CA ASN A 119 27.12 -14.11 17.25
C ASN A 119 26.70 -15.21 18.25
N LYS A 120 25.69 -14.95 19.08
CA LYS A 120 25.18 -15.87 20.11
C LYS A 120 23.75 -16.32 19.84
N ILE A 121 23.32 -16.31 18.57
CA ILE A 121 21.94 -16.61 18.19
C ILE A 121 21.67 -18.11 18.37
N SER A 122 20.60 -18.45 19.07
CA SER A 122 20.20 -19.85 19.31
C SER A 122 19.01 -20.31 18.46
N VAL A 123 18.23 -19.37 17.92
CA VAL A 123 16.99 -19.59 17.17
C VAL A 123 16.90 -18.62 16.00
N ILE A 124 16.57 -19.14 14.81
CA ILE A 124 16.22 -18.35 13.62
C ILE A 124 14.73 -17.99 13.70
N GLU A 125 14.42 -16.71 13.85
CA GLU A 125 13.07 -16.16 14.00
C GLU A 125 13.00 -14.68 13.60
N ASN A 126 11.81 -14.08 13.59
CA ASN A 126 11.56 -12.64 13.40
C ASN A 126 12.19 -12.02 12.14
N MET A 127 12.16 -12.76 11.04
CA MET A 127 12.64 -12.32 9.72
C MET A 127 11.54 -12.41 8.65
N ASP A 128 10.27 -12.54 9.04
CA ASP A 128 9.14 -12.80 8.14
C ASP A 128 8.96 -11.72 7.05
N THR A 129 9.46 -10.50 7.29
CA THR A 129 9.40 -9.36 6.36
C THR A 129 10.48 -9.39 5.27
N LEU A 130 11.50 -10.26 5.37
CA LEU A 130 12.67 -10.27 4.49
C LEU A 130 12.46 -11.12 3.22
N GLU A 131 11.40 -10.84 2.47
CA GLU A 131 10.99 -11.65 1.30
C GLU A 131 12.03 -11.66 0.16
N ASN A 132 12.89 -10.65 0.12
CA ASN A 132 13.95 -10.48 -0.89
C ASN A 132 15.29 -11.15 -0.50
N LEU A 133 15.37 -11.82 0.65
CA LEU A 133 16.61 -12.41 1.14
C LEU A 133 17.11 -13.52 0.20
N THR A 134 18.31 -13.33 -0.34
CA THR A 134 18.98 -14.27 -1.25
C THR A 134 20.16 -14.97 -0.59
N HIS A 135 20.85 -14.28 0.33
CA HIS A 135 22.03 -14.80 1.03
C HIS A 135 21.90 -14.59 2.54
N PHE A 136 22.02 -15.68 3.29
CA PHE A 136 21.95 -15.64 4.75
C PHE A 136 23.14 -16.35 5.38
N PHE A 137 23.97 -15.62 6.12
CA PHE A 137 25.15 -16.18 6.78
C PHE A 137 24.95 -16.15 8.29
N ILE A 138 24.97 -17.31 8.94
CA ILE A 138 24.78 -17.45 10.39
C ILE A 138 25.77 -18.47 10.98
N SER A 139 26.96 -18.57 10.40
CA SER A 139 28.02 -19.46 10.88
C SER A 139 28.45 -19.11 12.31
N ASN A 140 28.95 -20.09 13.07
CA ASN A 140 29.48 -19.89 14.43
C ASN A 140 28.48 -19.17 15.35
N ASN A 141 27.27 -19.73 15.46
CA ASN A 141 26.23 -19.30 16.39
C ASN A 141 25.87 -20.48 17.33
N LEU A 142 24.79 -20.36 18.09
CA LEU A 142 24.39 -21.32 19.13
C LEU A 142 23.15 -22.14 18.73
N ILE A 143 22.90 -22.34 17.44
CA ILE A 143 21.75 -23.10 16.96
C ILE A 143 21.92 -24.59 17.31
N GLY A 144 21.09 -25.07 18.23
CA GLY A 144 21.18 -26.43 18.77
C GLY A 144 20.43 -27.51 18.00
N GLN A 145 19.37 -27.13 17.27
CA GLN A 145 18.47 -28.06 16.60
C GLN A 145 18.45 -27.83 15.09
N LEU A 146 18.62 -28.89 14.30
CA LEU A 146 18.63 -28.80 12.84
C LEU A 146 17.29 -28.29 12.29
N ASP A 147 16.16 -28.72 12.86
CA ASP A 147 14.82 -28.32 12.41
C ASP A 147 14.58 -26.80 12.49
N ASN A 148 15.36 -26.07 13.30
CA ASN A 148 15.29 -24.62 13.36
C ASN A 148 15.56 -23.95 12.00
N VAL A 149 16.37 -24.59 11.15
CA VAL A 149 16.65 -24.09 9.80
C VAL A 149 15.42 -24.12 8.90
N LEU A 150 14.39 -24.94 9.20
CA LEU A 150 13.17 -25.03 8.41
C LEU A 150 12.41 -23.70 8.36
N TYR A 151 12.61 -22.80 9.32
CA TYR A 151 12.12 -21.43 9.27
C TYR A 151 12.54 -20.72 7.96
N LEU A 152 13.74 -21.01 7.46
CA LEU A 152 14.27 -20.42 6.23
C LEU A 152 13.48 -20.80 4.97
N ARG A 153 12.58 -21.80 5.02
CA ARG A 153 11.72 -22.19 3.88
C ARG A 153 10.77 -21.08 3.45
N LYS A 154 10.47 -20.14 4.35
CA LYS A 154 9.67 -18.94 4.06
C LYS A 154 10.31 -18.06 2.99
N PHE A 155 11.64 -18.07 2.87
CA PHE A 155 12.39 -17.25 1.92
C PHE A 155 12.49 -17.91 0.55
N LYS A 156 11.52 -17.61 -0.32
CA LYS A 156 11.40 -18.22 -1.66
C LYS A 156 12.59 -17.92 -2.58
N ASN A 157 13.31 -16.83 -2.31
CA ASN A 157 14.46 -16.33 -3.09
C ASN A 157 15.83 -16.76 -2.51
N LEU A 158 15.84 -17.50 -1.39
CA LEU A 158 17.07 -17.88 -0.70
C LEU A 158 17.92 -18.82 -1.57
N ALA A 159 19.03 -18.28 -2.06
CA ALA A 159 19.96 -18.94 -2.98
C ALA A 159 21.16 -19.53 -2.25
N ALA A 160 21.57 -18.93 -1.13
CA ALA A 160 22.72 -19.36 -0.38
C ALA A 160 22.53 -19.17 1.12
N PHE A 161 23.00 -20.14 1.91
CA PHE A 161 23.24 -19.90 3.32
C PHE A 161 24.45 -20.65 3.88
N ASN A 162 25.00 -20.12 4.97
CA ASN A 162 26.12 -20.72 5.69
C ASN A 162 25.73 -20.93 7.16
N LEU A 163 25.81 -22.19 7.59
CA LEU A 163 25.44 -22.65 8.92
C LEU A 163 26.63 -23.25 9.67
N PHE A 164 27.82 -23.36 9.05
CA PHE A 164 29.00 -23.98 9.66
C PHE A 164 29.29 -23.45 11.08
N GLY A 165 29.71 -24.30 11.99
CA GLY A 165 30.06 -23.93 13.38
C GLY A 165 28.88 -23.77 14.35
N ASN A 166 27.66 -24.15 13.96
CA ASN A 166 26.54 -24.27 14.89
C ASN A 166 26.49 -25.67 15.56
N PRO A 167 26.07 -25.79 16.84
CA PRO A 167 26.06 -27.04 17.59
C PRO A 167 25.33 -28.23 16.93
N PHE A 168 24.26 -27.99 16.16
CA PHE A 168 23.52 -29.07 15.49
C PHE A 168 24.36 -29.85 14.46
N LEU A 169 25.49 -29.30 14.01
CA LEU A 169 26.37 -29.92 13.00
C LEU A 169 27.13 -31.15 13.51
N ASN A 170 27.11 -31.41 14.81
CA ASN A 170 27.70 -32.63 15.38
C ASN A 170 26.87 -33.90 15.07
N GLU A 171 25.72 -33.76 14.41
CA GLU A 171 24.79 -34.84 14.08
C GLU A 171 24.74 -35.11 12.56
N GLY A 172 25.64 -35.95 12.05
CA GLY A 172 25.49 -36.63 10.76
C GLY A 172 25.13 -35.75 9.54
N ASP A 173 24.52 -36.39 8.54
CA ASP A 173 24.29 -35.92 7.16
C ASP A 173 23.33 -34.71 6.99
N TYR A 174 23.50 -33.61 7.76
CA TYR A 174 22.67 -32.39 7.65
C TYR A 174 22.66 -31.84 6.22
N ARG A 175 23.75 -32.02 5.46
CA ARG A 175 23.83 -31.63 4.05
C ARG A 175 22.72 -32.27 3.21
N PHE A 176 22.38 -33.53 3.46
CA PHE A 176 21.26 -34.20 2.78
C PHE A 176 19.91 -33.68 3.27
N PHE A 177 19.77 -33.40 4.57
CA PHE A 177 18.57 -32.77 5.10
C PHE A 177 18.33 -31.42 4.40
N ILE A 178 19.33 -30.54 4.38
CA ILE A 178 19.24 -29.25 3.69
C ILE A 178 18.94 -29.45 2.20
N ALA A 179 19.62 -30.36 1.50
CA ALA A 179 19.37 -30.60 0.08
C ALA A 179 17.94 -31.09 -0.22
N GLY A 180 17.30 -31.81 0.71
CA GLY A 180 15.92 -32.28 0.58
C GLY A 180 14.90 -31.18 0.88
N TYR A 181 15.09 -30.46 1.99
CA TYR A 181 14.16 -29.44 2.46
C TYR A 181 14.32 -28.08 1.77
N PHE A 182 15.41 -27.84 1.02
CA PHE A 182 15.65 -26.60 0.30
C PHE A 182 15.96 -26.85 -1.18
N PRO A 183 14.95 -27.24 -1.98
CA PRO A 183 15.18 -27.70 -3.36
C PRO A 183 15.74 -26.62 -4.29
N LYS A 184 15.53 -25.34 -3.98
CA LYS A 184 16.01 -24.18 -4.76
C LYS A 184 17.36 -23.62 -4.30
N LEU A 185 17.84 -24.01 -3.11
CA LEU A 185 19.09 -23.50 -2.55
C LEU A 185 20.26 -23.91 -3.44
N MET A 186 21.08 -22.98 -3.90
CA MET A 186 22.23 -23.26 -4.78
C MET A 186 23.50 -23.57 -3.97
N PHE A 187 23.78 -22.78 -2.93
CA PHE A 187 25.00 -22.87 -2.16
C PHE A 187 24.71 -23.13 -0.67
N LEU A 188 25.38 -24.14 -0.12
CA LEU A 188 25.40 -24.45 1.30
C LEU A 188 26.85 -24.42 1.79
N ASP A 189 27.12 -23.61 2.81
CA ASP A 189 28.45 -23.47 3.44
C ASP A 189 29.55 -23.20 2.39
N SER A 190 29.26 -22.25 1.50
CA SER A 190 30.12 -21.85 0.38
C SER A 190 30.44 -22.97 -0.62
N ARG A 191 29.66 -24.07 -0.64
CA ARG A 191 29.79 -25.17 -1.60
C ARG A 191 28.49 -25.35 -2.38
N ILE A 192 28.61 -25.71 -3.66
CA ILE A 192 27.46 -26.03 -4.49
C ILE A 192 26.78 -27.30 -3.97
N LEU A 193 25.44 -27.28 -3.89
CA LEU A 193 24.63 -28.49 -3.70
C LEU A 193 24.37 -29.15 -5.05
N ASP A 194 25.17 -30.17 -5.35
CA ASP A 194 25.10 -30.91 -6.60
C ASP A 194 23.80 -31.73 -6.78
N GLN A 195 23.51 -32.07 -8.03
CA GLN A 195 22.29 -32.80 -8.38
C GLN A 195 22.25 -34.23 -7.80
N LYS A 196 23.42 -34.83 -7.55
CA LYS A 196 23.52 -36.19 -6.99
C LYS A 196 23.00 -36.19 -5.55
N THR A 197 23.52 -35.28 -4.73
CA THR A 197 23.12 -35.07 -3.33
C THR A 197 21.63 -34.78 -3.23
N ARG A 198 21.08 -33.94 -4.12
CA ARG A 198 19.63 -33.65 -4.15
C ARG A 198 18.78 -34.87 -4.47
N LYS A 199 19.18 -35.68 -5.44
CA LYS A 199 18.45 -36.91 -5.80
C LYS A 199 18.43 -37.89 -4.62
N GLU A 200 19.59 -38.10 -4.00
CA GLU A 200 19.72 -38.97 -2.83
C GLU A 200 18.92 -38.44 -1.63
N ALA A 201 18.96 -37.14 -1.35
CA ALA A 201 18.14 -36.49 -0.32
C ALA A 201 16.64 -36.62 -0.61
N SER A 202 16.22 -36.40 -1.85
CA SER A 202 14.81 -36.53 -2.25
C SER A 202 14.28 -37.94 -2.10
N ILE A 203 15.12 -38.96 -2.29
CA ILE A 203 14.76 -40.37 -2.03
C ILE A 203 14.69 -40.61 -0.52
N LYS A 204 15.71 -40.18 0.23
CA LYS A 204 15.83 -40.37 1.68
C LYS A 204 14.64 -39.76 2.44
N TYR A 205 14.19 -38.57 2.04
CA TYR A 205 13.11 -37.84 2.70
C TYR A 205 11.79 -37.83 1.93
N HIS A 206 11.63 -38.69 0.91
CA HIS A 206 10.51 -38.64 -0.05
C HIS A 206 9.13 -38.46 0.62
N TYR A 207 8.77 -39.36 1.55
CA TYR A 207 7.47 -39.35 2.20
C TYR A 207 7.22 -38.07 3.01
N VAL A 208 8.20 -37.63 3.79
CA VAL A 208 8.08 -36.44 4.64
C VAL A 208 8.01 -35.16 3.79
N LEU A 209 8.84 -35.08 2.74
CA LEU A 209 8.82 -33.95 1.82
C LEU A 209 7.51 -33.86 1.04
N GLU A 210 6.93 -34.99 0.62
CA GLU A 210 5.66 -34.99 -0.10
C GLU A 210 4.50 -34.57 0.80
N LYS A 211 4.43 -35.10 2.02
CA LYS A 211 3.43 -34.69 3.01
C LYS A 211 3.50 -33.18 3.28
N MET A 212 4.71 -32.66 3.54
CA MET A 212 4.92 -31.24 3.80
C MET A 212 4.58 -30.36 2.59
N ARG A 213 4.88 -30.80 1.35
CA ARG A 213 4.50 -30.04 0.14
C ARG A 213 2.99 -29.93 -0.02
N LEU A 214 2.25 -31.00 0.30
CA LEU A 214 0.78 -30.98 0.28
C LEU A 214 0.24 -30.00 1.34
N GLU A 215 0.77 -30.05 2.57
CA GLU A 215 0.40 -29.12 3.63
C GLU A 215 0.71 -27.65 3.27
N GLU A 216 1.88 -27.37 2.69
CA GLU A 216 2.26 -26.03 2.22
C GLU A 216 1.37 -25.55 1.06
N LEU A 217 1.00 -26.44 0.14
CA LEU A 217 0.10 -26.12 -0.97
C LEU A 217 -1.31 -25.82 -0.47
N GLU A 218 -1.84 -26.62 0.46
CA GLU A 218 -3.14 -26.39 1.10
C GLU A 218 -3.15 -25.06 1.85
N LEU A 219 -2.10 -24.77 2.62
CA LEU A 219 -1.97 -23.48 3.32
C LEU A 219 -1.93 -22.31 2.34
N HIS A 220 -1.13 -22.42 1.27
CA HIS A 220 -1.05 -21.37 0.25
C HIS A 220 -2.40 -21.14 -0.45
N GLN A 221 -3.12 -22.21 -0.79
CA GLN A 221 -4.45 -22.10 -1.39
C GLN A 221 -5.45 -21.48 -0.41
N ALA A 222 -5.39 -21.84 0.88
CA ALA A 222 -6.23 -21.25 1.91
C ALA A 222 -5.93 -19.75 2.11
N ASP A 223 -4.67 -19.35 2.09
CA ASP A 223 -4.27 -17.94 2.18
C ASP A 223 -4.68 -17.15 0.94
N GLU A 224 -4.48 -17.68 -0.26
CA GLU A 224 -4.98 -17.05 -1.49
C GLU A 224 -6.52 -16.91 -1.48
N ALA A 225 -7.24 -17.95 -1.04
CA ALA A 225 -8.70 -17.90 -0.94
C ALA A 225 -9.14 -16.84 0.09
N ARG A 226 -8.46 -16.75 1.23
CA ARG A 226 -8.70 -15.73 2.26
C ARG A 226 -8.46 -14.32 1.71
N GLN A 227 -7.34 -14.10 1.04
CA GLN A 227 -7.00 -12.81 0.43
C GLN A 227 -8.01 -12.41 -0.66
N ARG A 228 -8.43 -13.36 -1.50
CA ARG A 228 -9.47 -13.12 -2.51
C ARG A 228 -10.80 -12.72 -1.86
N HIS A 229 -11.20 -13.44 -0.82
CA HIS A 229 -12.43 -13.14 -0.09
C HIS A 229 -12.37 -11.76 0.60
N GLU A 230 -11.24 -11.42 1.22
CA GLU A 230 -11.04 -10.10 1.83
C GLU A 230 -11.06 -8.98 0.78
N ALA A 231 -10.43 -9.19 -0.37
CA ALA A 231 -10.45 -8.25 -1.48
C ALA A 231 -11.87 -8.06 -2.05
N GLU A 232 -12.67 -9.13 -2.14
CA GLU A 232 -14.07 -9.07 -2.55
C GLU A 232 -14.92 -8.27 -1.54
N LEU A 233 -14.78 -8.54 -0.24
CA LEU A 233 -15.47 -7.77 0.81
C LEU A 233 -15.08 -6.30 0.80
N LYS A 234 -13.79 -6.00 0.57
CA LYS A 234 -13.32 -4.63 0.42
C LYS A 234 -13.95 -3.95 -0.79
N LEU A 235 -14.00 -4.62 -1.94
CA LEU A 235 -14.67 -4.10 -3.14
C LEU A 235 -16.14 -3.77 -2.88
N HIS A 236 -16.87 -4.63 -2.16
CA HIS A 236 -18.27 -4.37 -1.82
C HIS A 236 -18.45 -3.11 -0.97
N ARG A 237 -17.55 -2.91 0.01
CA ARG A 237 -17.53 -1.70 0.86
C ARG A 237 -17.18 -0.44 0.06
N ASP A 238 -16.13 -0.51 -0.77
CA ASP A 238 -15.69 0.62 -1.60
C ASP A 238 -16.72 0.99 -2.69
N ALA A 239 -17.60 0.05 -3.03
CA ALA A 239 -18.75 0.25 -3.91
C ALA A 239 -20.04 0.67 -3.17
N PHE A 240 -20.04 0.70 -1.83
CA PHE A 240 -21.19 1.02 -0.96
C PHE A 240 -22.37 0.04 -1.08
N VAL A 241 -22.08 -1.22 -1.45
CA VAL A 241 -23.09 -2.26 -1.69
C VAL A 241 -22.94 -3.47 -0.77
N GLU A 242 -22.21 -3.34 0.33
CA GLU A 242 -22.12 -4.38 1.33
C GLU A 242 -23.51 -4.85 1.77
N PHE A 243 -23.68 -6.17 1.87
CA PHE A 243 -24.92 -6.83 2.26
C PHE A 243 -26.12 -6.67 1.31
N LEU A 244 -25.92 -6.19 0.09
CA LEU A 244 -26.96 -6.18 -0.96
C LEU A 244 -26.84 -7.38 -1.92
N ASN A 245 -25.83 -8.24 -1.79
CA ASN A 245 -25.57 -9.40 -2.65
C ASN A 245 -26.46 -10.62 -2.33
N GLY A 246 -27.74 -10.42 -2.03
CA GLY A 246 -28.71 -11.49 -1.76
C GLY A 246 -29.77 -11.10 -0.74
N SER A 247 -30.30 -12.08 0.00
CA SER A 247 -31.44 -11.88 0.93
C SER A 247 -31.05 -11.32 2.31
N TYR A 248 -29.86 -10.76 2.49
CA TYR A 248 -29.43 -10.28 3.81
C TYR A 248 -30.33 -9.15 4.34
N LEU A 249 -30.64 -8.14 3.51
CA LEU A 249 -31.53 -7.04 3.91
C LEU A 249 -32.89 -7.58 4.37
N PHE A 250 -33.47 -8.50 3.60
CA PHE A 250 -34.68 -9.23 3.99
C PHE A 250 -34.50 -9.93 5.35
N ARG A 251 -33.44 -10.71 5.56
CA ARG A 251 -33.22 -11.39 6.85
C ARG A 251 -33.15 -10.42 8.03
N THR A 252 -32.58 -9.22 7.84
CA THR A 252 -32.53 -8.21 8.91
C THR A 252 -33.88 -7.61 9.26
N MET A 253 -34.86 -7.65 8.35
CA MET A 253 -36.22 -7.21 8.62
C MET A 253 -36.91 -8.15 9.63
N PHE A 254 -36.67 -9.46 9.52
CA PHE A 254 -37.35 -10.49 10.32
C PHE A 254 -36.59 -10.96 11.57
N LYS A 255 -35.34 -10.51 11.77
CA LYS A 255 -34.46 -11.00 12.85
C LYS A 255 -34.86 -10.49 14.25
N ASP A 256 -35.50 -9.32 14.32
CA ASP A 256 -35.73 -8.59 15.58
C ASP A 256 -37.23 -8.30 15.85
N ASP A 257 -38.15 -9.08 15.26
CA ASP A 257 -39.60 -8.91 15.49
C ASP A 257 -40.27 -10.19 16.04
N PRO A 258 -40.23 -10.41 17.36
CA PRO A 258 -40.86 -11.56 18.00
C PRO A 258 -42.39 -11.61 17.79
N LYS A 259 -43.05 -10.46 17.63
CA LYS A 259 -44.51 -10.38 17.44
C LYS A 259 -44.88 -10.76 16.01
N ALA A 260 -44.17 -10.26 15.01
CA ALA A 260 -44.36 -10.66 13.62
C ALA A 260 -44.02 -12.13 13.38
N GLN A 261 -43.02 -12.67 14.09
CA GLN A 261 -42.68 -14.10 14.01
C GLN A 261 -43.83 -15.02 14.43
N THR A 262 -44.63 -14.61 15.41
CA THR A 262 -45.82 -15.40 15.81
C THR A 262 -46.91 -15.41 14.72
N LEU A 263 -46.98 -14.37 13.88
CA LEU A 263 -47.92 -14.31 12.75
C LEU A 263 -47.50 -15.20 11.57
N HIS A 264 -46.26 -15.72 11.54
CA HIS A 264 -45.79 -16.63 10.49
C HIS A 264 -46.41 -18.01 10.56
N CYS A 265 -46.94 -18.41 11.73
CA CYS A 265 -47.60 -19.70 11.92
C CYS A 265 -48.98 -19.78 11.23
N ALA A 266 -49.49 -18.64 10.71
CA ALA A 266 -50.78 -18.57 10.06
C ALA A 266 -50.78 -19.24 8.65
N PRO A 267 -51.83 -20.02 8.30
CA PRO A 267 -51.91 -20.69 7.00
C PRO A 267 -51.80 -19.72 5.82
N GLY A 268 -50.88 -20.00 4.90
CA GLY A 268 -50.66 -19.21 3.67
C GLY A 268 -49.64 -18.08 3.80
N VAL A 269 -49.21 -17.72 5.02
CA VAL A 269 -48.20 -16.67 5.27
C VAL A 269 -46.81 -17.10 4.78
N ASP A 270 -46.43 -18.37 4.97
CA ASP A 270 -45.13 -18.91 4.48
C ASP A 270 -44.89 -18.64 2.99
N SER A 271 -45.93 -18.83 2.16
CA SER A 271 -45.83 -18.61 0.71
C SER A 271 -45.63 -17.14 0.35
N LEU A 272 -46.21 -16.22 1.14
CA LEU A 272 -46.02 -14.78 0.97
C LEU A 272 -44.61 -14.36 1.37
N ILE A 273 -44.10 -14.90 2.48
CA ILE A 273 -42.74 -14.62 2.97
C ILE A 273 -41.70 -15.12 1.98
N GLN A 274 -41.82 -16.36 1.50
CA GLN A 274 -40.88 -16.90 0.50
C GLN A 274 -40.86 -16.08 -0.78
N ARG A 275 -42.04 -15.65 -1.25
CA ARG A 275 -42.16 -14.78 -2.41
C ARG A 275 -41.53 -13.41 -2.16
N PHE A 276 -41.77 -12.82 -0.99
CA PHE A 276 -41.19 -11.54 -0.60
C PHE A 276 -39.66 -11.63 -0.47
N GLU A 277 -39.12 -12.69 0.15
CA GLU A 277 -37.68 -12.94 0.24
C GLU A 277 -37.03 -13.00 -1.14
N HIS A 278 -37.63 -13.76 -2.05
CA HIS A 278 -37.10 -13.92 -3.40
C HIS A 278 -37.11 -12.59 -4.16
N GLN A 279 -38.24 -11.88 -4.19
CA GLN A 279 -38.37 -10.61 -4.90
C GLN A 279 -37.46 -9.53 -4.29
N MET A 280 -37.36 -9.45 -2.96
CA MET A 280 -36.48 -8.50 -2.28
C MET A 280 -35.00 -8.82 -2.52
N GLY A 281 -34.63 -10.10 -2.51
CA GLY A 281 -33.29 -10.57 -2.82
C GLY A 281 -32.87 -10.25 -4.26
N GLU A 282 -33.78 -10.40 -5.24
CA GLU A 282 -33.55 -10.00 -6.63
C GLU A 282 -33.33 -8.49 -6.76
N LEU A 283 -34.16 -7.66 -6.12
CA LEU A 283 -33.98 -6.21 -6.10
C LEU A 283 -32.64 -5.81 -5.46
N CYS A 284 -32.28 -6.40 -4.32
CA CYS A 284 -30.99 -6.16 -3.68
C CYS A 284 -29.82 -6.53 -4.62
N THR A 285 -29.92 -7.67 -5.31
CA THR A 285 -28.89 -8.11 -6.26
C THR A 285 -28.74 -7.14 -7.43
N GLN A 286 -29.85 -6.61 -7.97
CA GLN A 286 -29.80 -5.57 -9.01
C GLN A 286 -29.14 -4.28 -8.52
N LEU A 287 -29.46 -3.85 -7.29
CA LEU A 287 -28.83 -2.69 -6.66
C LEU A 287 -27.32 -2.91 -6.47
N PHE A 288 -26.94 -4.12 -6.04
CA PHE A 288 -25.57 -4.54 -5.86
C PHE A 288 -24.77 -4.50 -7.18
N GLU A 289 -25.29 -5.13 -8.24
CA GLU A 289 -24.64 -5.15 -9.56
C GLU A 289 -24.49 -3.73 -10.14
N ARG A 290 -25.54 -2.92 -10.01
CA ARG A 290 -25.50 -1.52 -10.45
C ARG A 290 -24.47 -0.72 -9.67
N GLY A 291 -24.33 -0.93 -8.37
CA GLY A 291 -23.32 -0.23 -7.57
C GLY A 291 -21.89 -0.66 -7.85
N LEU A 292 -21.65 -1.93 -8.16
CA LEU A 292 -20.34 -2.35 -8.68
C LEU A 292 -20.02 -1.70 -10.03
N ALA A 293 -21.00 -1.61 -10.93
CA ALA A 293 -20.81 -0.95 -12.23
C ALA A 293 -20.50 0.55 -12.06
N GLU A 294 -21.23 1.26 -11.20
CA GLU A 294 -20.99 2.68 -10.93
C GLU A 294 -19.66 2.91 -10.21
N HIS A 295 -19.28 2.04 -9.26
CA HIS A 295 -17.95 2.07 -8.64
C HIS A 295 -16.84 1.96 -9.69
N LYS A 296 -16.95 0.99 -10.61
CA LYS A 296 -15.98 0.82 -11.71
C LYS A 296 -15.88 2.06 -12.60
N ARG A 297 -17.02 2.70 -12.91
CA ARG A 297 -17.04 3.95 -13.69
C ARG A 297 -16.32 5.06 -12.93
N ARG A 298 -16.60 5.25 -11.63
CA ARG A 298 -15.95 6.27 -10.79
C ARG A 298 -14.44 6.03 -10.73
N GLU A 299 -14.01 4.78 -10.51
CA GLU A 299 -12.60 4.41 -10.46
C GLU A 299 -11.89 4.71 -11.80
N THR A 300 -12.56 4.44 -12.92
CA THR A 300 -12.04 4.76 -14.26
C THR A 300 -11.87 6.27 -14.47
N GLU A 301 -12.84 7.08 -14.07
CA GLU A 301 -12.76 8.54 -14.16
C GLU A 301 -11.62 9.09 -13.30
N VAL A 302 -11.50 8.62 -12.06
CA VAL A 302 -10.42 8.98 -11.14
C VAL A 302 -9.05 8.64 -11.74
N LYS A 303 -8.86 7.40 -12.21
CA LYS A 303 -7.62 6.97 -12.86
C LYS A 303 -7.29 7.81 -14.09
N SER A 304 -8.29 8.09 -14.92
CA SER A 304 -8.13 8.91 -16.12
C SER A 304 -7.71 10.34 -15.79
N PHE A 305 -8.27 10.94 -14.74
CA PHE A 305 -7.90 12.27 -14.28
C PHE A 305 -6.43 12.34 -13.86
N PHE A 306 -6.00 11.45 -12.96
CA PHE A 306 -4.62 11.43 -12.47
C PHE A 306 -3.60 11.14 -13.57
N SER A 307 -3.91 10.22 -14.49
CA SER A 307 -3.05 9.96 -15.65
C SER A 307 -2.95 11.18 -16.58
N CYS A 308 -4.06 11.88 -16.83
CA CYS A 308 -4.05 13.11 -17.63
C CYS A 308 -3.27 14.25 -16.97
N GLN A 309 -3.31 14.33 -15.65
CA GLN A 309 -2.54 15.30 -14.87
C GLN A 309 -1.05 15.02 -14.98
N GLU A 310 -0.62 13.79 -14.66
CA GLU A 310 0.79 13.39 -14.70
C GLU A 310 1.39 13.64 -16.09
N LYS A 311 0.64 13.31 -17.14
CA LYS A 311 1.03 13.58 -18.51
C LYS A 311 1.16 15.07 -18.81
N ALA A 312 0.21 15.91 -18.39
CA ALA A 312 0.27 17.35 -18.65
C ALA A 312 1.49 18.00 -17.98
N VAL A 313 1.81 17.59 -16.76
CA VAL A 313 3.02 18.06 -16.04
C VAL A 313 4.28 17.60 -16.76
N THR A 314 4.35 16.33 -17.15
CA THR A 314 5.51 15.76 -17.86
C THR A 314 5.72 16.45 -19.22
N ASP A 315 4.67 16.61 -20.02
CA ASP A 315 4.72 17.28 -21.32
C ASP A 315 5.20 18.73 -21.18
N CYS A 316 4.79 19.43 -20.12
CA CYS A 316 5.25 20.79 -19.84
C CYS A 316 6.75 20.83 -19.47
N GLN A 317 7.19 19.91 -18.59
CA GLN A 317 8.59 19.80 -18.18
C GLN A 317 9.52 19.47 -19.36
N GLU A 318 9.10 18.57 -20.24
CA GLU A 318 9.85 18.22 -21.45
C GLU A 318 9.99 19.42 -22.40
N LYS A 319 8.88 20.13 -22.67
CA LYS A 319 8.91 21.34 -23.51
C LYS A 319 9.79 22.42 -22.92
N ALA A 320 9.72 22.68 -21.62
CA ALA A 320 10.56 23.65 -20.93
C ALA A 320 12.05 23.27 -21.03
N SER A 321 12.37 21.99 -20.80
CA SER A 321 13.74 21.46 -20.89
C SER A 321 14.32 21.59 -22.29
N GLN A 322 13.53 21.28 -23.32
CA GLN A 322 13.94 21.44 -24.72
C GLN A 322 14.19 22.91 -25.07
N MET A 323 13.33 23.84 -24.62
CA MET A 323 13.52 25.28 -24.83
C MET A 323 14.79 25.79 -24.15
N LEU A 324 15.02 25.40 -22.89
CA LEU A 324 16.21 25.78 -22.14
C LEU A 324 17.48 25.21 -22.78
N ALA A 325 17.49 23.93 -23.17
CA ALA A 325 18.63 23.31 -23.81
C ALA A 325 19.01 24.00 -25.13
N LYS A 326 18.00 24.28 -25.98
CA LYS A 326 18.19 25.01 -27.24
C LYS A 326 18.72 26.42 -26.98
N PHE A 327 18.08 27.17 -26.07
CA PHE A 327 18.51 28.53 -25.76
C PHE A 327 19.93 28.57 -25.21
N ASN A 328 20.29 27.67 -24.29
CA ASN A 328 21.61 27.65 -23.65
C ASN A 328 22.72 27.35 -24.65
N HIS A 329 22.45 26.45 -25.60
CA HIS A 329 23.38 26.18 -26.68
C HIS A 329 23.63 27.42 -27.55
N GLU A 330 22.57 28.06 -28.05
CA GLU A 330 22.69 29.26 -28.88
C GLU A 330 23.24 30.47 -28.08
N HIS A 331 22.91 30.59 -26.79
CA HIS A 331 23.38 31.66 -25.94
C HIS A 331 24.87 31.54 -25.69
N LYS A 332 25.39 30.34 -25.45
CA LYS A 332 26.82 30.10 -25.33
C LYS A 332 27.59 30.55 -26.57
N GLU A 333 27.11 30.21 -27.77
CA GLU A 333 27.71 30.64 -29.03
C GLU A 333 27.71 32.17 -29.18
N ARG A 334 26.58 32.82 -28.87
CA ARG A 334 26.48 34.29 -28.88
C ARG A 334 27.45 34.95 -27.90
N THR A 335 27.61 34.39 -26.71
CA THR A 335 28.52 34.92 -25.68
C THR A 335 29.99 34.74 -26.06
N GLU A 336 30.36 33.61 -26.66
CA GLU A 336 31.71 33.38 -27.21
C GLU A 336 32.03 34.36 -28.36
N GLU A 337 31.07 34.64 -29.25
CA GLU A 337 31.23 35.67 -30.30
C GLU A 337 31.41 37.07 -29.71
N LEU A 338 30.68 37.42 -28.66
CA LEU A 338 30.77 38.72 -27.99
C LEU A 338 32.15 38.96 -27.38
N GLN A 339 32.77 37.94 -26.80
CA GLN A 339 34.12 38.02 -26.23
C GLN A 339 35.21 38.29 -27.28
N GLN A 340 35.00 37.88 -28.53
CA GLN A 340 35.97 38.06 -29.62
C GLN A 340 35.84 39.41 -30.34
N LEU A 341 34.77 40.16 -30.12
CA LEU A 341 34.51 41.44 -30.79
C LEU A 341 35.36 42.57 -30.21
N SER A 342 36.10 43.29 -31.06
CA SER A 342 36.92 44.44 -30.64
C SER A 342 36.21 45.80 -30.71
N ASP A 343 35.11 45.91 -31.48
CA ASP A 343 34.37 47.16 -31.67
C ASP A 343 33.27 47.33 -30.58
N PRO A 344 33.36 48.37 -29.72
CA PRO A 344 32.42 48.59 -28.63
C PRO A 344 30.96 48.86 -29.08
N GLU A 345 30.77 49.56 -30.20
CA GLU A 345 29.43 49.91 -30.68
C GLU A 345 28.73 48.67 -31.28
N VAL A 346 29.48 47.86 -32.04
CA VAL A 346 28.98 46.59 -32.58
C VAL A 346 28.69 45.59 -31.45
N ARG A 347 29.53 45.55 -30.41
CA ARG A 347 29.31 44.71 -29.23
C ARG A 347 28.02 45.09 -28.51
N LYS A 348 27.76 46.38 -28.29
CA LYS A 348 26.55 46.89 -27.65
C LYS A 348 25.27 46.47 -28.40
N VAL A 349 25.25 46.60 -29.73
CA VAL A 349 24.11 46.17 -30.56
C VAL A 349 23.85 44.66 -30.44
N LYS A 350 24.92 43.83 -30.39
CA LYS A 350 24.76 42.38 -30.18
C LYS A 350 24.29 42.02 -28.76
N ILE A 351 24.70 42.77 -27.73
CA ILE A 351 24.20 42.61 -26.36
C ILE A 351 22.70 42.92 -26.30
N ASP A 352 22.24 44.00 -26.95
CA ASP A 352 20.82 44.34 -27.04
C ASP A 352 20.02 43.23 -27.73
N HIS A 353 20.57 42.60 -28.78
CA HIS A 353 19.97 41.44 -29.41
C HIS A 353 19.87 40.24 -28.46
N CYS A 354 20.93 39.93 -27.71
CA CYS A 354 20.91 38.86 -26.72
C CYS A 354 19.89 39.10 -25.61
N ASN A 355 19.75 40.35 -25.14
CA ASN A 355 18.71 40.74 -24.20
C ASN A 355 17.29 40.55 -24.78
N GLY A 356 17.09 40.83 -26.07
CA GLY A 356 15.85 40.51 -26.79
C GLY A 356 15.53 39.01 -26.79
N GLU A 357 16.54 38.16 -27.00
CA GLU A 357 16.41 36.70 -26.97
C GLU A 357 16.14 36.15 -25.57
N ILE A 358 16.79 36.69 -24.53
CA ILE A 358 16.50 36.37 -23.12
C ILE A 358 15.05 36.71 -22.77
N ASN A 359 14.57 37.89 -23.18
CA ASN A 359 13.19 38.30 -22.95
C ASN A 359 12.20 37.36 -23.67
N ARG A 360 12.54 36.88 -24.87
CA ARG A 360 11.74 35.92 -25.61
C ARG A 360 11.67 34.56 -24.89
N LEU A 361 12.81 34.05 -24.40
CA LEU A 361 12.83 32.83 -23.59
C LEU A 361 11.93 32.97 -22.36
N CYS A 362 12.12 34.06 -21.61
CA CYS A 362 11.36 34.35 -20.40
C CYS A 362 9.85 34.34 -20.66
N LYS A 363 9.41 35.04 -21.72
CA LYS A 363 8.00 35.05 -22.15
C LYS A 363 7.48 33.65 -22.51
N ASN A 364 8.28 32.85 -23.22
CA ASN A 364 7.87 31.50 -23.63
C ASN A 364 7.72 30.57 -22.42
N LEU A 365 8.68 30.60 -21.48
CA LEU A 365 8.63 29.80 -20.26
C LEU A 365 7.44 30.21 -19.37
N MET A 366 7.20 31.51 -19.18
CA MET A 366 6.00 31.99 -18.48
C MET A 366 4.71 31.57 -19.18
N THR A 367 4.69 31.55 -20.52
CA THR A 367 3.51 31.14 -21.29
C THR A 367 3.21 29.65 -21.08
N LEU A 368 4.23 28.79 -21.07
CA LEU A 368 4.06 27.37 -20.75
C LEU A 368 3.51 27.17 -19.33
N GLU A 369 4.09 27.87 -18.37
CA GLU A 369 3.67 27.84 -16.97
C GLU A 369 2.19 28.23 -16.81
N PHE A 370 1.79 29.31 -17.46
CA PHE A 370 0.39 29.75 -17.48
C PHE A 370 -0.53 28.73 -18.16
N GLN A 371 -0.12 28.17 -19.30
CA GLN A 371 -0.89 27.17 -20.03
C GLN A 371 -1.14 25.93 -19.18
N LEU A 372 -0.12 25.44 -18.47
CA LEU A 372 -0.26 24.28 -17.59
C LEU A 372 -1.27 24.54 -16.47
N VAL A 373 -1.17 25.68 -15.78
CA VAL A 373 -2.12 26.04 -14.72
C VAL A 373 -3.54 26.13 -15.26
N SER A 374 -3.73 26.82 -16.39
CA SER A 374 -5.06 26.98 -17.00
C SER A 374 -5.66 25.64 -17.45
N GLU A 375 -4.85 24.76 -18.06
CA GLU A 375 -5.30 23.43 -18.46
C GLU A 375 -5.66 22.56 -17.25
N MET A 376 -4.88 22.64 -16.17
CA MET A 376 -5.15 21.93 -14.93
C MET A 376 -6.44 22.41 -14.26
N GLU A 377 -6.68 23.71 -14.18
CA GLU A 377 -7.93 24.26 -13.63
C GLU A 377 -9.17 23.79 -14.41
N GLU A 378 -9.12 23.78 -15.74
CA GLU A 378 -10.22 23.31 -16.58
C GLU A 378 -10.47 21.80 -16.36
N LYS A 379 -9.40 21.00 -16.31
CA LYS A 379 -9.49 19.56 -16.06
C LYS A 379 -10.05 19.25 -14.68
N ILE A 380 -9.61 19.95 -13.64
CA ILE A 380 -10.13 19.80 -12.26
C ILE A 380 -11.62 20.12 -12.24
N LYS A 381 -12.05 21.25 -12.80
CA LYS A 381 -13.45 21.64 -12.83
C LYS A 381 -14.33 20.63 -13.57
N THR A 382 -13.83 20.11 -14.69
CA THR A 382 -14.52 19.08 -15.47
C THR A 382 -14.65 17.78 -14.68
N PHE A 383 -13.58 17.37 -14.00
CA PHE A 383 -13.56 16.20 -13.15
C PHE A 383 -14.54 16.30 -11.98
N GLU A 384 -14.51 17.41 -11.23
CA GLU A 384 -15.43 17.67 -10.11
C GLU A 384 -16.90 17.61 -10.54
N SER A 385 -17.22 18.20 -11.70
CA SER A 385 -18.58 18.14 -12.27
C SER A 385 -18.99 16.71 -12.60
N ARG A 386 -18.13 15.95 -13.29
CA ARG A 386 -18.42 14.57 -13.69
C ARG A 386 -18.59 13.66 -12.48
N ILE A 387 -17.69 13.74 -11.50
CA ILE A 387 -17.80 12.96 -10.27
C ILE A 387 -19.09 13.33 -9.52
N SER A 388 -19.43 14.62 -9.45
CA SER A 388 -20.67 15.06 -8.80
C SER A 388 -21.91 14.51 -9.49
N ASP A 389 -21.94 14.48 -10.83
CA ASP A 389 -23.03 13.89 -11.60
C ASP A 389 -23.12 12.38 -11.43
N MET A 390 -21.99 11.66 -11.43
CA MET A 390 -21.94 10.22 -11.21
C MET A 390 -22.44 9.86 -9.80
N VAL A 391 -22.03 10.62 -8.78
CA VAL A 391 -22.49 10.44 -7.41
C VAL A 391 -23.98 10.73 -7.30
N ARG A 392 -24.47 11.82 -7.90
CA ARG A 392 -25.89 12.14 -7.93
C ARG A 392 -26.71 11.02 -8.59
N HIS A 393 -26.28 10.53 -9.74
CA HIS A 393 -26.96 9.43 -10.43
C HIS A 393 -26.95 8.13 -9.63
N PHE A 394 -25.86 7.87 -8.90
CA PHE A 394 -25.78 6.73 -8.00
C PHE A 394 -26.68 6.91 -6.76
N SER A 395 -26.79 8.10 -6.20
CA SER A 395 -27.74 8.40 -5.11
C SER A 395 -29.20 8.38 -5.56
N GLU A 396 -29.46 8.59 -6.86
CA GLU A 396 -30.77 8.36 -7.46
C GLU A 396 -31.10 6.87 -7.60
N ILE A 397 -30.15 5.95 -7.35
CA ILE A 397 -30.46 4.52 -7.21
C ILE A 397 -31.46 4.38 -6.09
N THR A 398 -32.68 4.04 -6.48
CA THR A 398 -33.82 4.24 -5.61
C THR A 398 -34.15 2.94 -4.90
N PHE A 399 -34.18 3.00 -3.57
CA PHE A 399 -34.82 1.95 -2.76
C PHE A 399 -36.35 2.03 -2.84
N SER A 400 -36.91 2.88 -3.72
CA SER A 400 -38.36 3.00 -3.94
C SER A 400 -38.98 1.66 -4.28
N HIS A 401 -38.38 0.89 -5.19
CA HIS A 401 -38.90 -0.44 -5.53
C HIS A 401 -38.86 -1.42 -4.34
N CYS A 402 -37.92 -1.24 -3.40
CA CYS A 402 -37.89 -2.04 -2.18
C CYS A 402 -39.03 -1.65 -1.24
N ARG A 403 -39.31 -0.33 -1.12
CA ARG A 403 -40.46 0.17 -0.36
C ARG A 403 -41.78 -0.26 -0.98
N ASP A 404 -41.95 -0.11 -2.29
CA ASP A 404 -43.16 -0.52 -3.01
C ASP A 404 -43.44 -2.02 -2.83
N LEU A 405 -42.39 -2.84 -2.83
CA LEU A 405 -42.52 -4.29 -2.61
C LEU A 405 -42.89 -4.62 -1.16
N GLU A 406 -42.37 -3.86 -0.20
CA GLU A 406 -42.69 -4.01 1.22
C GLU A 406 -44.13 -3.56 1.50
N ASP A 407 -44.59 -2.45 0.90
CA ASP A 407 -45.98 -1.98 0.93
C ASP A 407 -46.94 -3.04 0.37
N ASP A 408 -46.61 -3.66 -0.77
CA ASP A 408 -47.39 -4.74 -1.38
C ASP A 408 -47.43 -5.99 -0.49
N TYR A 409 -46.31 -6.36 0.14
CA TYR A 409 -46.27 -7.45 1.13
C TYR A 409 -47.18 -7.14 2.33
N TYR A 410 -47.09 -5.93 2.89
CA TYR A 410 -47.90 -5.50 4.02
C TYR A 410 -49.41 -5.55 3.70
N GLN A 411 -49.82 -5.04 2.53
CA GLN A 411 -51.21 -5.11 2.09
C GLN A 411 -51.72 -6.56 1.96
N LYS A 412 -50.90 -7.46 1.41
CA LYS A 412 -51.24 -8.89 1.31
C LYS A 412 -51.34 -9.56 2.68
N MET A 413 -50.45 -9.21 3.60
CA MET A 413 -50.51 -9.69 4.98
C MET A 413 -51.78 -9.22 5.70
N GLN A 414 -52.20 -7.97 5.50
CA GLN A 414 -53.47 -7.46 6.03
C GLN A 414 -54.67 -8.23 5.49
N ILE A 415 -54.70 -8.59 4.20
CA ILE A 415 -55.78 -9.38 3.60
C ILE A 415 -55.85 -10.77 4.24
N VAL A 416 -54.71 -11.45 4.39
CA VAL A 416 -54.64 -12.77 5.03
C VAL A 416 -55.08 -12.68 6.49
N ALA A 417 -54.55 -11.72 7.24
CA ALA A 417 -54.92 -11.54 8.64
C ALA A 417 -56.41 -11.23 8.81
N ALA A 418 -56.99 -10.37 7.98
CA ALA A 418 -58.41 -10.06 8.00
C ALA A 418 -59.29 -11.29 7.72
N LYS A 419 -58.86 -12.17 6.79
CA LYS A 419 -59.57 -13.42 6.49
C LYS A 419 -59.55 -14.37 7.70
N ILE A 420 -58.40 -14.52 8.36
CA ILE A 420 -58.27 -15.37 9.55
C ILE A 420 -59.10 -14.82 10.71
N LEU A 421 -59.04 -13.51 10.98
CA LEU A 421 -59.87 -12.85 11.99
C LEU A 421 -61.38 -13.08 11.74
N GLN A 422 -61.81 -13.04 10.47
CA GLN A 422 -63.21 -13.34 10.11
C GLN A 422 -63.59 -14.80 10.36
N THR A 423 -62.70 -15.74 10.06
CA THR A 423 -62.91 -17.17 10.36
C THR A 423 -62.98 -17.40 11.88
N VAL A 424 -62.05 -16.82 12.65
CA VAL A 424 -62.03 -16.96 14.11
C VAL A 424 -63.32 -16.41 14.74
N ALA A 425 -63.83 -15.28 14.24
CA ALA A 425 -65.08 -14.69 14.68
C ALA A 425 -66.34 -15.50 14.32
N ARG A 426 -66.29 -16.38 13.31
CA ARG A 426 -67.43 -17.18 12.79
C ARG A 426 -67.53 -18.60 13.33
N ASP A 427 -66.66 -18.98 14.28
CA ASP A 427 -66.46 -20.30 14.90
C ASP A 427 -65.28 -21.08 14.28
N ALA A 428 -64.07 -20.82 14.79
CA ALA A 428 -62.79 -21.36 14.33
C ALA A 428 -62.71 -22.90 14.29
N ARG A 429 -63.52 -23.59 15.10
CA ARG A 429 -63.50 -25.06 15.25
C ARG A 429 -64.10 -25.82 14.07
N LYS A 430 -64.70 -25.12 13.10
CA LYS A 430 -65.28 -25.71 11.87
C LYS A 430 -64.34 -25.68 10.67
N GLU A 431 -63.26 -24.90 10.72
CA GLU A 431 -62.33 -24.70 9.58
C GLU A 431 -60.92 -25.27 9.85
N ASP A 432 -60.78 -26.18 10.84
CA ASP A 432 -59.52 -26.87 11.19
C ASP A 432 -58.30 -25.95 11.37
N LEU A 433 -58.49 -24.77 11.97
CA LEU A 433 -57.39 -23.87 12.31
C LEU A 433 -56.60 -24.42 13.52
N PRO A 434 -55.26 -24.36 13.50
CA PRO A 434 -54.43 -24.69 14.66
C PRO A 434 -54.76 -23.84 15.90
N ASP A 435 -54.77 -24.46 17.10
CA ASP A 435 -55.17 -23.81 18.37
C ASP A 435 -54.29 -22.59 18.74
N ASP A 436 -53.00 -22.63 18.38
CA ASP A 436 -52.04 -21.54 18.54
C ASP A 436 -52.39 -20.32 17.67
N VAL A 437 -52.81 -20.55 16.42
CA VAL A 437 -53.28 -19.50 15.51
C VAL A 437 -54.60 -18.91 16.01
N ILE A 438 -55.51 -19.73 16.57
CA ILE A 438 -56.76 -19.24 17.14
C ILE A 438 -56.47 -18.27 18.29
N MET A 439 -55.63 -18.66 19.25
CA MET A 439 -55.22 -17.80 20.37
C MET A 439 -54.59 -16.47 19.92
N LEU A 440 -53.70 -16.53 18.92
CA LEU A 440 -53.02 -15.33 18.40
C LEU A 440 -53.98 -14.34 17.74
N PHE A 441 -55.09 -14.83 17.17
CA PHE A 441 -56.06 -14.03 16.43
C PHE A 441 -57.34 -13.73 17.24
N GLU A 442 -57.35 -13.97 18.55
CA GLU A 442 -58.45 -13.55 19.46
C GLU A 442 -58.49 -12.03 19.64
N ASP A 443 -57.33 -11.38 19.73
CA ASP A 443 -57.20 -9.92 19.89
C ASP A 443 -56.92 -9.27 18.54
N ARG A 444 -57.98 -8.75 17.92
CA ARG A 444 -57.90 -8.02 16.65
C ARG A 444 -56.95 -6.83 16.70
N ASP A 445 -56.96 -6.08 17.79
CA ASP A 445 -56.18 -4.84 17.89
C ASP A 445 -54.69 -5.18 18.02
N ALA A 446 -54.36 -6.24 18.77
CA ALA A 446 -52.98 -6.75 18.87
C ALA A 446 -52.42 -7.24 17.52
N VAL A 447 -53.22 -7.92 16.70
CA VAL A 447 -52.79 -8.40 15.37
C VAL A 447 -52.52 -7.22 14.42
N ILE A 448 -53.40 -6.21 14.42
CA ILE A 448 -53.23 -5.03 13.57
C ILE A 448 -52.01 -4.21 14.01
N ASP A 449 -51.84 -4.01 15.32
CA ASP A 449 -50.68 -3.32 15.91
C ASP A 449 -49.36 -4.03 15.57
N ALA A 450 -49.33 -5.36 15.67
CA ALA A 450 -48.16 -6.16 15.31
C ALA A 450 -47.80 -6.05 13.82
N LEU A 451 -48.79 -6.10 12.92
CA LEU A 451 -48.55 -5.94 11.48
C LEU A 451 -48.04 -4.53 11.13
N ALA A 452 -48.62 -3.49 11.73
CA ALA A 452 -48.18 -2.11 11.51
C ALA A 452 -46.76 -1.88 12.04
N THR A 453 -46.46 -2.40 13.23
CA THR A 453 -45.12 -2.32 13.82
C THR A 453 -44.08 -3.03 12.95
N ALA A 454 -44.41 -4.21 12.42
CA ALA A 454 -43.52 -4.97 11.53
C ALA A 454 -43.23 -4.19 10.24
N HIS A 455 -44.26 -3.61 9.63
CA HIS A 455 -44.14 -2.77 8.44
C HIS A 455 -43.22 -1.56 8.68
N ASP A 456 -43.45 -0.81 9.76
CA ASP A 456 -42.61 0.33 10.13
C ASP A 456 -41.15 -0.07 10.34
N ASN A 457 -40.92 -1.22 11.01
CA ASN A 457 -39.58 -1.76 11.22
C ASN A 457 -38.90 -2.15 9.91
N HIS A 458 -39.63 -2.78 8.99
CA HIS A 458 -39.10 -3.18 7.68
C HIS A 458 -38.70 -1.96 6.85
N LEU A 459 -39.58 -0.94 6.78
CA LEU A 459 -39.28 0.32 6.11
C LEU A 459 -38.08 1.03 6.73
N LEU A 460 -37.95 1.00 8.06
CA LEU A 460 -36.78 1.54 8.75
C LEU A 460 -35.48 0.86 8.28
N LYS A 461 -35.44 -0.48 8.18
CA LYS A 461 -34.25 -1.19 7.68
C LYS A 461 -33.89 -0.79 6.24
N ILE A 462 -34.88 -0.60 5.38
CA ILE A 462 -34.67 -0.15 3.99
C ILE A 462 -34.07 1.26 3.99
N ASN A 463 -34.67 2.19 4.74
CA ASN A 463 -34.26 3.59 4.80
C ASN A 463 -32.88 3.76 5.45
N ASP A 464 -32.57 2.97 6.48
CA ASP A 464 -31.24 2.95 7.11
C ASP A 464 -30.18 2.53 6.10
N ARG A 465 -30.46 1.50 5.28
CA ARG A 465 -29.51 1.04 4.26
C ARG A 465 -29.33 2.07 3.13
N GLU A 466 -30.42 2.69 2.67
CA GLU A 466 -30.35 3.78 1.68
C GLU A 466 -29.55 4.98 2.21
N THR A 467 -29.75 5.32 3.49
CA THR A 467 -29.02 6.40 4.15
C THR A 467 -27.54 6.09 4.26
N GLN A 468 -27.16 4.86 4.67
CA GLN A 468 -25.76 4.42 4.72
C GLN A 468 -25.07 4.55 3.36
N LEU A 469 -25.73 4.10 2.29
CA LEU A 469 -25.20 4.20 0.93
C LEU A 469 -25.02 5.67 0.50
N THR A 470 -26.06 6.49 0.70
CA THR A 470 -26.07 7.90 0.25
C THR A 470 -25.08 8.76 1.02
N THR A 471 -24.99 8.57 2.34
CA THR A 471 -24.03 9.27 3.19
C THR A 471 -22.60 8.81 2.91
N GLY A 472 -22.38 7.51 2.73
CA GLY A 472 -21.08 6.93 2.40
C GLY A 472 -20.51 7.50 1.09
N ILE A 473 -21.30 7.49 0.01
CA ILE A 473 -20.82 8.04 -1.26
C ILE A 473 -20.62 9.55 -1.22
N SER A 474 -21.46 10.28 -0.49
CA SER A 474 -21.32 11.73 -0.34
C SER A 474 -20.03 12.09 0.41
N ALA A 475 -19.74 11.39 1.51
CA ALA A 475 -18.51 11.56 2.27
C ALA A 475 -17.27 11.20 1.43
N TRP A 476 -17.33 10.11 0.65
CA TRP A 476 -16.27 9.75 -0.29
C TRP A 476 -16.01 10.84 -1.33
N LYS A 477 -17.08 11.40 -1.91
CA LYS A 477 -16.98 12.49 -2.89
C LYS A 477 -16.30 13.72 -2.26
N GLU A 478 -16.73 14.13 -1.07
CA GLU A 478 -16.14 15.26 -0.35
C GLU A 478 -14.65 15.05 -0.08
N ALA A 479 -14.26 13.85 0.37
CA ALA A 479 -12.87 13.50 0.60
C ALA A 479 -12.04 13.55 -0.71
N LEU A 480 -12.60 13.04 -1.81
CA LEU A 480 -11.95 13.05 -3.12
C LEU A 480 -11.76 14.47 -3.65
N ILE A 481 -12.81 15.30 -3.62
CA ILE A 481 -12.74 16.70 -4.07
C ILE A 481 -11.70 17.45 -3.24
N LYS A 482 -11.73 17.32 -1.90
CA LYS A 482 -10.72 17.92 -1.03
C LYS A 482 -9.29 17.49 -1.39
N GLY A 483 -9.10 16.22 -1.76
CA GLY A 483 -7.81 15.72 -2.26
C GLY A 483 -7.36 16.43 -3.54
N VAL A 484 -8.28 16.65 -4.48
CA VAL A 484 -8.00 17.38 -5.73
C VAL A 484 -7.75 18.87 -5.48
N GLU A 485 -8.43 19.48 -4.50
CA GLU A 485 -8.15 20.85 -4.10
C GLU A 485 -6.74 21.02 -3.51
N ASN A 486 -6.26 20.06 -2.72
CA ASN A 486 -4.89 20.09 -2.24
C ASN A 486 -3.88 20.04 -3.40
N ILE A 487 -4.15 19.23 -4.41
CA ILE A 487 -3.33 19.14 -5.63
C ILE A 487 -3.32 20.47 -6.36
N ARG A 488 -4.47 21.13 -6.50
CA ARG A 488 -4.56 22.49 -7.07
C ARG A 488 -3.65 23.45 -6.31
N ASP A 489 -3.69 23.42 -5.00
CA ASP A 489 -2.88 24.32 -4.15
C ASP A 489 -1.38 24.02 -4.26
N GLU A 490 -0.99 22.75 -4.38
CA GLU A 490 0.40 22.34 -4.64
C GLU A 490 0.90 22.81 -6.01
N GLU A 491 0.09 22.64 -7.07
CA GLU A 491 0.45 23.13 -8.40
C GLU A 491 0.55 24.66 -8.45
N LEU A 492 -0.31 25.38 -7.75
CA LEU A 492 -0.20 26.85 -7.63
C LEU A 492 1.07 27.28 -6.89
N LYS A 493 1.50 26.53 -5.87
CA LYS A 493 2.79 26.77 -5.18
C LYS A 493 3.96 26.50 -6.12
N ARG A 494 3.94 25.37 -6.83
CA ARG A 494 4.96 24.99 -7.80
C ARG A 494 5.10 26.02 -8.92
N ASN A 495 3.98 26.48 -9.47
CA ASN A 495 3.96 27.52 -10.49
C ASN A 495 4.60 28.83 -9.99
N ARG A 496 4.26 29.29 -8.77
CA ARG A 496 4.90 30.49 -8.19
C ARG A 496 6.41 30.33 -8.01
N MET A 497 6.85 29.16 -7.56
CA MET A 497 8.28 28.86 -7.44
C MET A 497 8.98 28.88 -8.81
N ASN A 498 8.41 28.21 -9.81
CA ASN A 498 8.96 28.17 -11.15
C ASN A 498 9.02 29.56 -11.80
N ILE A 499 7.99 30.41 -11.61
CA ILE A 499 8.02 31.80 -12.08
C ILE A 499 9.18 32.56 -11.44
N SER A 500 9.38 32.41 -10.13
CA SER A 500 10.52 33.03 -9.42
C SER A 500 11.86 32.53 -9.95
N ASP A 501 11.98 31.23 -10.24
CA ASP A 501 13.20 30.62 -10.77
C ASP A 501 13.49 31.08 -12.20
N ILE A 502 12.47 31.24 -13.04
CA ILE A 502 12.58 31.82 -14.39
C ILE A 502 13.13 33.24 -14.30
N HIS A 503 12.61 34.08 -13.40
CA HIS A 503 13.11 35.44 -13.20
C HIS A 503 14.57 35.44 -12.74
N ARG A 504 14.91 34.67 -11.71
CA ARG A 504 16.29 34.55 -11.22
C ARG A 504 17.25 34.06 -12.29
N TYR A 505 16.81 33.11 -13.13
CA TYR A 505 17.60 32.60 -14.24
C TYR A 505 17.88 33.69 -15.28
N VAL A 506 16.85 34.46 -15.64
CA VAL A 506 16.94 35.58 -16.59
C VAL A 506 17.84 36.70 -16.07
N ASP A 507 17.76 37.03 -14.78
CA ASP A 507 18.60 38.05 -14.17
C ASP A 507 20.08 37.64 -14.18
N ASN A 508 20.39 36.39 -13.86
CA ASN A 508 21.76 35.84 -13.97
C ASN A 508 22.29 35.91 -15.42
N LEU A 509 21.47 35.56 -16.41
CA LEU A 509 21.87 35.67 -17.83
C LEU A 509 22.16 37.13 -18.23
N ARG A 510 21.45 38.11 -17.65
CA ARG A 510 21.70 39.53 -17.90
C ARG A 510 22.97 40.01 -17.21
N GLU A 511 23.20 39.62 -15.95
CA GLU A 511 24.44 39.92 -15.23
C GLU A 511 25.67 39.43 -16.00
N GLN A 512 25.62 38.21 -16.55
CA GLN A 512 26.70 37.66 -17.40
C GLN A 512 26.94 38.49 -18.68
N LEU A 513 25.91 39.10 -19.25
CA LEU A 513 26.06 39.99 -20.41
C LEU A 513 26.59 41.37 -20.02
N GLU A 514 26.22 41.88 -18.84
CA GLU A 514 26.71 43.15 -18.31
C GLU A 514 28.20 43.09 -17.99
N GLU A 515 28.71 41.95 -17.51
CA GLU A 515 30.15 41.72 -17.30
C GLU A 515 31.00 41.80 -18.59
N LEU A 516 30.37 41.75 -19.78
CA LEU A 516 31.05 41.80 -21.08
C LEU A 516 31.06 43.20 -21.72
N ILE A 517 30.38 44.17 -21.10
CA ILE A 517 30.39 45.60 -21.47
C ILE A 517 31.69 46.24 -20.96
#